data_AF-A0A0M0FA66-F1
#
_entry.id   AF-A0A0M0FA66-F1
#
_cell.length_a   1.000
_cell.length_b   1.000
_cell.length_c   1.000
_cell.angle_alpha   90.00
_cell.angle_beta   90.00
_cell.angle_gamma   90.00
#
_symmetry.space_group_name_H-M   'P 1'
#
loop_
_entity.id
_entity.type
_entity.pdbx_description
1 polymer ?
#
loop_
_entity_poly.entity_id
_entity_poly.type
_entity_poly.pdbx_seq_one_letter_code
_entity_poly.pdbx_strand_id
1 'polypeptide(L)' 'MGTKRRWKDLTKGQKIAVGVVGAAQVTLTAAAYRDLLRRPAEQVNGTKLAWGLALLVNWVGPIAYFLDGRKS' A
#
# COMPACT_ATOMS: atom_id res chain seq x y z
N MET A 1 -8.62 -29.10 -14.60
CA MET A 1 -7.84 -28.86 -13.36
C MET A 1 -6.75 -27.83 -13.68
N GLY A 2 -6.83 -26.61 -13.15
CA GLY A 2 -5.83 -25.58 -13.42
C GLY A 2 -4.51 -25.90 -12.69
N THR A 3 -3.42 -26.05 -13.42
CA THR A 3 -2.08 -26.24 -12.85
C THR A 3 -1.71 -25.01 -12.02
N LYS A 4 -1.61 -25.18 -10.70
CA LYS A 4 -1.09 -24.13 -9.81
C LYS A 4 0.35 -23.84 -10.19
N ARG A 5 0.61 -22.67 -10.80
CA ARG A 5 1.97 -22.23 -11.13
C ARG A 5 2.76 -22.04 -9.84
N ARG A 6 3.90 -22.71 -9.73
CA ARG A 6 4.83 -22.57 -8.61
C ARG A 6 5.83 -21.46 -8.94
N TRP A 7 6.43 -20.88 -7.91
CA TRP A 7 7.46 -19.84 -8.07
C TRP A 7 8.59 -20.25 -9.03
N LYS A 8 8.96 -21.53 -9.03
CA LYS A 8 9.98 -22.09 -9.93
C LYS A 8 9.58 -22.03 -11.41
N ASP A 9 8.27 -22.04 -11.69
CA ASP A 9 7.69 -22.03 -13.04
C ASP A 9 7.59 -20.60 -13.62
N LEU A 10 7.90 -19.58 -12.81
CA LEU A 10 7.89 -18.18 -13.26
C LEU A 10 9.15 -17.85 -14.05
N THR A 11 8.97 -17.13 -15.16
CA THR A 11 10.09 -16.57 -15.93
C THR A 11 10.86 -15.54 -15.09
N LYS A 12 12.10 -15.24 -15.48
CA LYS A 12 12.92 -14.22 -14.80
C LYS A 12 12.21 -12.88 -14.71
N GLY A 13 11.52 -12.47 -15.79
CA GLY A 13 10.72 -11.24 -15.82
C GLY A 13 9.55 -11.26 -14.85
N GLN A 14 8.84 -12.38 -14.70
CA GLN A 14 7.72 -12.51 -13.76
C GLN A 14 8.19 -12.43 -12.30
N LYS A 15 9.32 -13.05 -11.95
CA LYS A 15 9.89 -12.95 -10.60
C LYS A 15 10.29 -11.52 -10.26
N ILE A 16 10.90 -10.81 -11.21
CA ILE A 16 11.23 -9.38 -11.07
C ILE A 16 9.95 -8.56 -10.87
N ALA A 17 8.94 -8.76 -11.71
CA ALA A 17 7.68 -8.04 -11.60
C ALA A 17 7.01 -8.23 -10.23
N VAL A 18 6.94 -9.47 -9.71
CA VAL A 18 6.41 -9.72 -8.37
C VAL A 18 7.24 -9.02 -7.29
N GLY A 19 8.56 -9.05 -7.40
CA GLY A 19 9.45 -8.34 -6.47
C GLY A 19 9.22 -6.82 -6.49
N VAL A 20 9.12 -6.21 -7.67
CA VAL A 20 8.88 -4.78 -7.84
C VAL A 20 7.51 -4.37 -7.29
N VAL A 21 6.47 -5.13 -7.63
CA VAL A 21 5.10 -4.86 -7.13
C VAL A 21 5.05 -4.98 -5.60
N GLY A 22 5.66 -6.03 -5.03
CA GLY A 22 5.73 -6.20 -3.58
C GLY A 22 6.50 -5.07 -2.89
N ALA A 23 7.66 -4.69 -3.44
CA ALA A 23 8.45 -3.57 -2.90
C ALA A 23 7.67 -2.26 -2.95
N ALA A 24 7.03 -1.96 -4.08
CA ALA A 24 6.19 -0.78 -4.23
C ALA A 24 5.05 -0.77 -3.20
N GLN A 25 4.42 -1.92 -2.93
CA GLN A 25 3.35 -2.01 -1.93
C GLN A 25 3.85 -1.64 -0.53
N VAL A 26 4.98 -2.23 -0.13
CA VAL A 26 5.57 -2.02 1.19
C VAL A 26 6.01 -0.56 1.34
N THR A 27 6.69 -0.01 0.33
CA THR A 27 7.11 1.40 0.34
C THR A 27 5.92 2.34 0.41
N LEU A 28 4.86 2.11 -0.38
CA LEU A 28 3.66 2.95 -0.38
C LEU A 28 2.96 2.93 0.98
N THR A 29 2.77 1.73 1.55
CA THR A 29 2.12 1.54 2.85
C THR A 29 2.93 2.18 3.97
N ALA A 30 4.25 1.98 3.98
CA ALA A 30 5.14 2.57 4.97
C ALA A 30 5.17 4.11 4.86
N ALA A 31 5.20 4.65 3.64
CA ALA A 31 5.14 6.08 3.41
C ALA A 31 3.81 6.67 3.91
N ALA A 32 2.68 6.00 3.65
CA ALA A 32 1.37 6.44 4.09
C ALA A 32 1.26 6.45 5.63
N TYR A 33 1.71 5.39 6.32
CA TYR A 33 1.77 5.37 7.79
C TYR A 33 2.68 6.47 8.34
N ARG A 34 3.87 6.66 7.75
CA ARG A 34 4.81 7.68 8.20
C ARG A 34 4.26 9.10 8.02
N ASP A 35 3.56 9.35 6.92
CA ASP A 35 2.89 10.63 6.67
C ASP A 35 1.73 10.84 7.66
N LEU A 36 0.89 9.83 7.89
CA LEU A 36 -0.23 9.88 8.84
C LEU A 36 0.22 10.14 10.29
N LEU A 37 1.34 9.53 10.70
CA LEU A 37 1.92 9.72 12.02
C LEU A 37 2.47 11.13 12.20
N ARG A 38 3.12 11.68 11.15
CA ARG A 38 3.77 13.00 11.19
C ARG A 38 2.80 14.16 11.04
N ARG A 39 1.73 14.00 10.24
CA ARG A 39 0.77 15.08 10.01
C ARG A 39 -0.06 15.34 11.28
N PRO A 40 -0.27 16.61 11.67
CA PRO A 40 -1.25 16.92 12.70
C PRO A 40 -2.66 16.51 12.23
N ALA A 41 -3.53 16.14 13.17
CA ALA A 41 -4.85 15.58 12.85
C ALA A 41 -5.73 16.54 12.03
N GLU A 42 -5.51 17.85 12.15
CA GLU A 42 -6.25 18.89 11.41
C GLU A 42 -5.98 18.86 9.90
N GLN A 43 -4.82 18.34 9.49
CA GLN A 43 -4.39 18.21 8.09
C GLN A 43 -4.74 16.84 7.49
N VAL A 44 -5.47 16.01 8.23
CA VAL A 44 -5.94 14.70 7.78
C VAL A 44 -7.45 14.80 7.57
N ASN A 45 -7.95 14.30 6.44
CA ASN A 45 -9.38 14.27 6.16
C ASN A 45 -10.05 13.14 6.96
N GLY A 46 -10.55 13.47 8.15
CA GLY A 46 -11.17 12.49 9.06
C GLY A 46 -10.23 12.08 10.20
N THR A 47 -10.50 10.94 10.85
CA THR A 47 -9.70 10.51 12.00
C THR A 47 -8.46 9.72 11.60
N LYS A 48 -7.38 9.88 12.36
CA LYS A 48 -6.15 9.09 12.15
C LYS A 48 -6.39 7.59 12.29
N LEU A 49 -7.34 7.19 13.15
CA LEU A 49 -7.73 5.79 13.32
C LEU A 49 -8.39 5.22 12.07
N ALA A 50 -9.32 5.95 11.45
CA ALA A 50 -9.97 5.52 10.22
C ALA A 50 -8.94 5.29 9.10
N TRP A 51 -7.99 6.22 8.93
CA TRP A 51 -6.91 6.04 7.96
C TRP A 51 -5.94 4.92 8.35
N GLY A 52 -5.61 4.79 9.63
CA GLY A 52 -4.79 3.68 10.12
C GLY A 52 -5.38 2.30 9.82
N LEU A 53 -6.71 2.16 9.86
CA LEU A 53 -7.42 0.96 9.44
C LEU A 53 -7.50 0.84 7.92
N ALA A 54 -7.77 1.94 7.21
CA ALA A 54 -7.81 1.95 5.75
C ALA A 54 -6.48 1.45 5.16
N LEU A 55 -5.34 1.87 5.71
CA LEU A 55 -4.00 1.43 5.27
C LEU A 55 -3.77 -0.09 5.39
N LEU A 56 -4.53 -0.80 6.23
CA LEU A 56 -4.47 -2.27 6.29
C LEU A 56 -5.12 -2.93 5.07
N VAL A 57 -5.93 -2.20 4.32
CA VAL A 57 -6.61 -2.67 3.11
C VAL A 57 -5.64 -2.61 1.91
N ASN A 58 -4.67 -3.54 1.92
CA ASN A 58 -3.79 -3.87 0.80
C ASN A 58 -3.33 -2.63 -0.02
N TRP A 59 -3.64 -2.56 -1.33
CA TRP A 59 -3.34 -1.37 -2.16
C TRP A 59 -4.34 -0.23 -2.02
N VAL A 60 -5.61 -0.55 -1.76
CA VAL A 60 -6.70 0.43 -1.77
C VAL A 60 -6.51 1.46 -0.68
N GLY A 61 -6.10 1.03 0.52
CA GLY A 61 -5.86 1.88 1.67
C GLY A 61 -4.82 2.98 1.42
N PRO A 62 -3.56 2.61 1.15
CA PRO A 62 -2.49 3.57 0.90
C PRO A 62 -2.80 4.50 -0.27
N ILE A 63 -3.39 3.98 -1.36
CA ILE A 63 -3.78 4.80 -2.51
C ILE A 63 -4.86 5.81 -2.12
N ALA A 64 -5.93 5.38 -1.46
CA ALA A 64 -7.01 6.25 -1.00
C ALA A 64 -6.50 7.33 -0.02
N TYR A 65 -5.55 6.98 0.87
CA TYR A 65 -4.95 7.93 1.80
C TYR A 65 -4.21 9.06 1.08
N PHE A 66 -3.42 8.75 0.05
CA PHE A 66 -2.70 9.78 -0.70
C PHE A 66 -3.60 10.62 -1.62
N LEU A 67 -4.71 10.05 -2.09
CA LEU A 67 -5.68 10.76 -2.93
C LEU A 67 -6.58 11.69 -2.11
N ASP A 68 -7.13 11.21 -1.00
CA ASP A 68 -8.20 11.90 -0.27
C ASP A 68 -7.92 12.05 1.23
N GLY A 69 -7.01 11.27 1.82
CA GLY A 69 -6.73 11.30 3.25
C GLY A 69 -5.89 12.46 3.75
N ARG A 70 -5.14 13.12 2.87
CA ARG A 70 -4.35 14.31 3.18
C ARG A 70 -5.06 15.58 2.73
N LYS A 71 -5.14 16.57 3.62
CA LYS A 71 -5.39 17.95 3.22
C LYS A 71 -4.05 18.57 2.80
N SER A 72 -4.02 19.17 1.62
CA SER A 72 -2.84 19.90 1.14
C SER A 72 -2.70 21.25 1.83
#